data_AF-A0A7C1EFB9-F1
#
_entry.id   AF-A0A7C1EFB9-F1
#
_cell.length_a   1.000
_cell.length_b   1.000
_cell.length_c   1.000
_cell.angle_alpha   90.00
_cell.angle_beta   90.00
_cell.angle_gamma   90.00
#
_symmetry.space_group_name_H-M   'P 1'
#
loop_
_entity.id
_entity.type
_entity.pdbx_description
1 polymer ?
#
loop_
_entity_poly.entity_id
_entity_poly.type
_entity_poly.pdbx_seq_one_letter_code
_entity_poly.pdbx_strand_id
1 'polypeptide(L)'
;MSFFQKMLGRKSDSPASSATSPTHALRLADPHHPARAILDEAARMIDRSVELTLAGDNILTHMSFDVNETLAMAARMDEVISQYPDDMDLQVAKACLLYAGGQFKSAEETLDRVLSKAPDHFEARMWKNHWETWWNAVRFPGWSEQQTTLHPVMEGYLRQKRITQIVRDGMQKALVIVLPVQGPPLHPQAQLKAEWVLSKTPLGPLVAYYMQINEPGQEPNKMEAFLSIFEPKDSPQEGFYLMQQLAFTPYYFGVLVQNDRVVFNRRIVLGPRTQQKVRAIVAELEATKDFTPQGSFQQAANWHMSTFDMDKVEFE
;
A
#
# COMPACT_ATOMS: atom_id res chain seq x y z
N MET A 1 -0.89 0.16 -45.99
CA MET A 1 -2.36 0.25 -46.14
C MET A 1 -2.87 -1.08 -46.69
N SER A 2 -2.79 -2.14 -45.89
CA SER A 2 -3.83 -2.67 -44.99
C SER A 2 -4.98 -3.36 -45.71
N PHE A 3 -4.84 -4.68 -45.82
CA PHE A 3 -5.83 -5.66 -46.30
C PHE A 3 -6.82 -6.06 -45.18
N PHE A 4 -7.05 -5.17 -44.21
CA PHE A 4 -7.74 -5.44 -42.95
C PHE A 4 -8.96 -4.55 -42.76
N GLN A 5 -9.90 -4.58 -43.71
CA GLN A 5 -11.20 -3.94 -43.53
C GLN A 5 -12.26 -4.53 -44.47
N LYS A 6 -12.89 -5.63 -44.02
CA LYS A 6 -14.28 -6.07 -44.28
C LYS A 6 -14.40 -7.59 -44.20
N MET A 7 -14.60 -8.11 -42.99
CA MET A 7 -15.56 -9.18 -42.79
C MET A 7 -16.05 -9.13 -41.33
N LEU A 8 -17.02 -8.23 -41.12
CA LEU A 8 -17.96 -8.31 -40.01
C LEU A 8 -19.04 -9.31 -40.39
N GLY A 9 -19.36 -10.23 -39.47
CA GLY A 9 -20.70 -10.83 -39.45
C GLY A 9 -20.81 -12.27 -38.94
N ARG A 10 -20.62 -12.51 -37.64
CA ARG A 10 -21.68 -13.09 -36.78
C ARG A 10 -21.21 -13.18 -35.33
N LYS A 11 -22.00 -12.55 -34.46
CA LYS A 11 -21.96 -12.67 -33.00
C LYS A 11 -22.29 -14.10 -32.59
N SER A 12 -21.49 -14.68 -31.70
CA SER A 12 -21.96 -15.63 -30.71
C SER A 12 -21.56 -15.08 -29.35
N ASP A 13 -22.57 -14.61 -28.61
CA ASP A 13 -22.43 -14.20 -27.22
C ASP A 13 -22.07 -15.43 -26.39
N SER A 14 -20.79 -15.56 -26.04
CA SER A 14 -20.33 -16.39 -24.93
C SER A 14 -19.93 -15.44 -23.80
N PRO A 15 -20.43 -15.64 -22.56
CA PRO A 15 -20.13 -14.73 -21.47
C PRO A 15 -18.62 -14.73 -21.23
N ALA A 16 -18.04 -13.53 -21.22
CA ALA A 16 -16.73 -13.32 -20.64
C ALA A 16 -16.73 -13.94 -19.24
N SER A 17 -15.94 -15.00 -19.10
CA SER A 17 -15.61 -15.62 -17.83
C SER A 17 -14.89 -14.57 -16.97
N SER A 18 -15.67 -13.75 -16.28
CA SER A 18 -15.22 -12.98 -15.13
C SER A 18 -15.00 -13.95 -13.99
N ALA A 19 -13.90 -14.69 -14.05
CA ALA A 19 -13.34 -15.33 -12.87
C ALA A 19 -12.70 -14.22 -12.02
N THR A 20 -13.52 -13.34 -11.45
CA THR A 20 -13.12 -12.53 -10.30
C THR A 20 -12.97 -13.52 -9.15
N SER A 21 -11.75 -14.02 -8.96
CA SER A 21 -11.36 -14.61 -7.68
C SER A 21 -11.85 -13.65 -6.58
N PRO A 22 -12.45 -14.16 -5.49
CA PRO A 22 -12.84 -13.31 -4.38
C PRO A 22 -11.57 -12.57 -3.95
N THR A 23 -11.50 -11.28 -4.26
CA THR A 23 -10.37 -10.45 -3.87
C THR A 23 -10.57 -10.24 -2.39
N HIS A 24 -10.00 -11.13 -1.58
CA HIS A 24 -9.95 -10.97 -0.15
C HIS A 24 -9.39 -9.57 0.10
N ALA A 25 -10.14 -8.70 0.79
CA ALA A 25 -9.75 -7.30 0.97
C ALA A 25 -8.36 -7.17 1.62
N LEU A 26 -7.93 -8.20 2.34
CA LEU A 26 -6.63 -8.29 3.00
C LEU A 26 -5.53 -8.95 2.16
N ARG A 27 -5.85 -9.59 1.03
CA ARG A 27 -4.87 -10.25 0.12
C ARG A 27 -3.95 -11.21 0.89
N LEU A 28 -2.62 -11.09 0.76
CA LEU A 28 -1.66 -11.91 1.52
C LEU A 28 -1.68 -11.69 3.03
N ALA A 29 -2.35 -10.64 3.52
CA ALA A 29 -2.54 -10.38 4.94
C ALA A 29 -3.82 -11.02 5.51
N ASP A 30 -4.62 -11.74 4.70
CA ASP A 30 -5.77 -12.46 5.22
C ASP A 30 -5.32 -13.52 6.25
N PRO A 31 -5.83 -13.50 7.49
CA PRO A 31 -5.54 -14.53 8.49
C PRO A 31 -5.97 -15.94 8.06
N HIS A 32 -6.98 -16.04 7.18
CA HIS A 32 -7.50 -17.28 6.64
C HIS A 32 -6.92 -17.61 5.26
N HIS A 33 -5.90 -16.87 4.81
CA HIS A 33 -5.22 -17.16 3.55
C HIS A 33 -4.73 -18.61 3.56
N PRO A 34 -4.96 -19.41 2.51
CA PRO A 34 -4.52 -20.81 2.50
C PRO A 34 -2.99 -20.96 2.64
N ALA A 35 -2.24 -19.95 2.22
CA ALA A 35 -0.79 -19.86 2.36
C ALA A 35 -0.31 -19.21 3.69
N ARG A 36 -1.19 -18.91 4.65
CA ARG A 36 -0.87 -18.11 5.86
C ARG A 36 0.39 -18.60 6.57
N ALA A 37 0.50 -19.91 6.80
CA ALA A 37 1.63 -20.49 7.52
C ALA A 37 2.98 -20.23 6.85
N ILE A 38 3.08 -20.43 5.52
CA ILE A 38 4.33 -20.19 4.80
C ILE A 38 4.64 -18.70 4.66
N LEU A 39 3.61 -17.86 4.49
CA LEU A 39 3.77 -16.40 4.42
C LEU A 39 4.31 -15.84 5.75
N ASP A 40 3.83 -16.35 6.89
CA ASP A 40 4.33 -15.95 8.22
C ASP A 40 5.76 -16.44 8.44
N GLU A 41 6.11 -17.61 7.93
CA GLU A 41 7.48 -18.11 8.02
C GLU A 41 8.44 -17.28 7.17
N ALA A 42 8.06 -16.93 5.94
CA ALA A 42 8.81 -16.05 5.07
C ALA A 42 8.98 -14.65 5.69
N ALA A 43 7.91 -14.09 6.26
CA ALA A 43 7.97 -12.80 6.96
C ALA A 43 8.92 -12.84 8.17
N ARG A 44 8.86 -13.89 9.00
CA ARG A 44 9.78 -14.07 10.13
C ARG A 44 11.23 -14.24 9.70
N MET A 45 11.49 -14.89 8.56
CA MET A 45 12.84 -14.99 8.00
C MET A 45 13.35 -13.60 7.60
N ILE A 46 12.53 -12.81 6.91
CA ILE A 46 12.87 -11.41 6.56
C ILE A 46 13.14 -10.58 7.82
N ASP A 47 12.30 -10.69 8.85
CA ASP A 47 12.47 -9.94 10.12
C ASP A 47 13.83 -10.21 10.78
N ARG A 48 14.39 -11.42 10.63
CA ARG A 48 15.70 -11.79 11.17
C ARG A 48 16.88 -11.36 10.30
N SER A 49 16.64 -11.14 9.01
CA SER A 49 17.69 -10.93 8.01
C SER A 49 17.75 -9.49 7.49
N VAL A 50 16.85 -8.62 7.91
CA VAL A 50 16.77 -7.24 7.40
C VAL A 50 16.75 -6.25 8.53
N GLU A 51 17.74 -5.37 8.53
CA GLU A 51 17.80 -4.19 9.38
C GLU A 51 17.58 -2.94 8.55
N LEU A 52 16.65 -2.09 8.99
CA LEU A 52 16.30 -0.85 8.30
C LEU A 52 16.67 0.34 9.17
N THR A 53 17.42 1.28 8.60
CA THR A 53 17.74 2.55 9.23
C THR A 53 17.33 3.70 8.31
N LEU A 54 17.22 4.90 8.86
CA LEU A 54 16.89 6.10 8.09
C LEU A 54 18.12 6.99 8.00
N ALA A 55 18.53 7.34 6.78
CA ALA A 55 19.59 8.31 6.50
C ALA A 55 19.02 9.46 5.66
N GLY A 56 18.74 10.59 6.30
CA GLY A 56 17.99 11.68 5.68
C GLY A 56 16.58 11.21 5.33
N ASP A 57 16.23 11.23 4.05
CA ASP A 57 14.91 10.82 3.55
C ASP A 57 14.88 9.36 3.07
N ASN A 58 16.04 8.71 3.01
CA ASN A 58 16.20 7.39 2.41
C ASN A 58 16.27 6.29 3.48
N ILE A 59 15.55 5.19 3.24
CA ILE A 59 15.74 3.96 4.02
C ILE A 59 17.04 3.32 3.55
N LEU A 60 17.95 3.08 4.48
CA LEU A 60 19.09 2.20 4.26
C LEU A 60 18.72 0.79 4.70
N THR A 61 18.87 -0.16 3.79
CA THR A 61 18.57 -1.57 4.03
C THR A 61 19.87 -2.35 4.16
N HIS A 62 20.12 -2.94 5.33
CA HIS A 62 21.15 -3.93 5.52
C HIS A 62 20.51 -5.33 5.47
N MET A 63 20.90 -6.15 4.50
CA MET A 63 20.34 -7.47 4.26
C MET A 63 21.41 -8.55 4.49
N SER A 64 21.12 -9.49 5.38
CA SER A 64 21.98 -10.61 5.76
C SER A 64 21.26 -11.95 5.55
N PHE A 65 20.69 -12.14 4.35
CA PHE A 65 20.03 -13.39 3.99
C PHE A 65 21.02 -14.54 3.85
N ASP A 66 20.69 -15.70 4.45
CA ASP A 66 21.28 -16.96 4.04
C ASP A 66 20.65 -17.34 2.69
N VAL A 67 21.49 -17.41 1.64
CA VAL A 67 21.03 -17.70 0.28
C VAL A 67 20.36 -19.06 0.19
N ASN A 68 20.87 -20.08 0.88
CA ASN A 68 20.28 -21.42 0.84
C ASN A 68 18.94 -21.46 1.57
N GLU A 69 18.83 -20.85 2.75
CA GLU A 69 17.55 -20.74 3.49
C GLU A 69 16.50 -19.98 2.66
N THR A 70 16.90 -18.87 2.04
CA THR A 70 16.01 -18.02 1.25
C THR A 70 15.50 -18.74 0.00
N LEU A 71 16.38 -19.45 -0.71
CA LEU A 71 15.99 -20.24 -1.88
C LEU A 71 15.17 -21.48 -1.50
N ALA A 72 15.44 -22.10 -0.36
CA ALA A 72 14.59 -23.16 0.17
C ALA A 72 13.19 -22.63 0.48
N MET A 73 13.06 -21.41 1.03
CA MET A 73 11.75 -20.78 1.23
C MET A 73 11.04 -20.50 -0.10
N ALA A 74 11.75 -19.97 -1.10
CA ALA A 74 11.19 -19.73 -2.43
C ALA A 74 10.71 -21.03 -3.10
N ALA A 75 11.43 -22.14 -2.91
CA ALA A 75 11.03 -23.46 -3.40
C ALA A 75 9.80 -24.00 -2.66
N ARG A 76 9.70 -23.82 -1.34
CA ARG A 76 8.49 -24.19 -0.59
C ARG A 76 7.28 -23.37 -1.01
N MET A 77 7.47 -22.12 -1.43
CA MET A 77 6.38 -21.34 -2.03
C MET A 77 5.85 -21.96 -3.33
N ASP A 78 6.66 -22.67 -4.11
CA ASP A 78 6.20 -23.36 -5.32
C ASP A 78 5.16 -24.45 -5.01
N GLU A 79 5.28 -25.14 -3.87
CA GLU A 79 4.30 -26.15 -3.44
C GLU A 79 2.93 -25.52 -3.21
N VAL A 80 2.90 -24.34 -2.59
CA VAL A 80 1.65 -23.63 -2.30
C VAL A 80 1.09 -22.98 -3.58
N ILE A 81 1.95 -22.36 -4.38
CA ILE A 81 1.58 -21.80 -5.69
C ILE A 81 1.00 -22.88 -6.62
N SER A 82 1.48 -24.12 -6.56
CA SER A 82 0.93 -25.23 -7.36
C SER A 82 -0.53 -25.55 -7.01
N GLN A 83 -0.92 -25.31 -5.76
CA GLN A 83 -2.28 -25.51 -5.25
C GLN A 83 -3.18 -24.29 -5.56
N TYR A 84 -2.58 -23.10 -5.64
CA TYR A 84 -3.27 -21.83 -5.90
C TYR A 84 -2.63 -21.07 -7.08
N PRO A 85 -2.64 -21.61 -8.30
CA PRO A 85 -1.86 -21.09 -9.43
C PRO A 85 -2.36 -19.76 -10.00
N ASP A 86 -3.53 -19.30 -9.56
CA ASP A 86 -4.18 -18.05 -9.97
C ASP A 86 -4.05 -16.93 -8.93
N ASP A 87 -3.47 -17.24 -7.76
CA ASP A 87 -3.09 -16.23 -6.78
C ASP A 87 -1.76 -15.58 -7.19
N MET A 88 -1.87 -14.44 -7.86
CA MET A 88 -0.72 -13.70 -8.36
C MET A 88 0.09 -13.02 -7.25
N ASP A 89 -0.50 -12.76 -6.09
CA ASP A 89 0.23 -12.17 -4.98
C ASP A 89 1.27 -13.15 -4.43
N LEU A 90 0.95 -14.46 -4.40
CA LEU A 90 1.94 -15.49 -4.03
C LEU A 90 3.14 -15.52 -4.96
N GLN A 91 2.94 -15.30 -6.26
CA GLN A 91 4.03 -15.22 -7.24
C GLN A 91 4.89 -13.98 -6.99
N VAL A 92 4.28 -12.82 -6.68
CA VAL A 92 5.03 -11.60 -6.33
C VAL A 92 5.82 -11.79 -5.03
N ALA A 93 5.24 -12.43 -4.02
CA ALA A 93 5.94 -12.78 -2.79
C ALA A 93 7.11 -13.75 -3.03
N LYS A 94 6.95 -14.74 -3.92
CA LYS A 94 8.06 -15.61 -4.37
C LYS A 94 9.16 -14.80 -5.07
N ALA A 95 8.80 -13.88 -5.96
CA ALA A 95 9.76 -13.00 -6.62
C ALA A 95 10.56 -12.15 -5.61
N CYS A 96 9.94 -11.72 -4.50
CA CYS A 96 10.65 -11.04 -3.40
C CYS A 96 11.72 -11.93 -2.76
N LEU A 97 11.42 -13.20 -2.51
CA LEU A 97 12.38 -14.16 -1.97
C LEU A 97 13.49 -14.49 -2.96
N LEU A 98 13.15 -14.69 -4.23
CA LEU A 98 14.15 -14.92 -5.29
C LEU A 98 15.11 -13.73 -5.40
N TYR A 99 14.60 -12.50 -5.34
CA TYR A 99 15.41 -11.29 -5.31
C TYR A 99 16.31 -11.24 -4.07
N ALA A 100 15.77 -11.54 -2.89
CA ALA A 100 16.54 -11.60 -1.64
C ALA A 100 17.65 -12.67 -1.68
N GLY A 101 17.40 -13.81 -2.34
CA GLY A 101 18.38 -14.87 -2.59
C GLY A 101 19.32 -14.60 -3.79
N GLY A 102 19.33 -13.39 -4.34
CA GLY A 102 20.21 -12.99 -5.45
C GLY A 102 19.83 -13.56 -6.82
N GLN A 103 18.68 -14.24 -6.95
CA GLN A 103 18.19 -14.83 -8.20
C GLN A 103 17.38 -13.80 -9.01
N PHE A 104 18.00 -12.68 -9.37
CA PHE A 104 17.33 -11.54 -10.00
C PHE A 104 16.59 -11.90 -11.29
N LYS A 105 17.23 -12.71 -12.15
CA LYS A 105 16.62 -13.16 -13.40
C LYS A 105 15.37 -14.02 -13.18
N SER A 106 15.42 -14.95 -12.23
CA SER A 106 14.26 -15.78 -11.89
C SER A 106 13.14 -14.98 -11.23
N ALA A 107 13.49 -13.96 -10.43
CA ALA A 107 12.51 -13.02 -9.90
C ALA A 107 11.81 -12.27 -11.04
N GLU A 108 12.57 -11.75 -12.02
CA GLU A 108 12.03 -11.08 -13.19
C GLU A 108 11.11 -11.99 -14.02
N GLU A 109 11.52 -13.22 -14.32
CA GLU A 109 10.70 -14.23 -15.03
C GLU A 109 9.40 -14.55 -14.27
N THR A 110 9.45 -14.55 -12.94
CA THR A 110 8.26 -14.72 -12.09
C THR A 110 7.30 -13.54 -12.24
N LEU A 111 7.80 -12.31 -12.33
CA LEU A 111 6.97 -11.13 -12.57
C LEU A 111 6.40 -11.09 -13.99
N ASP A 112 7.15 -11.51 -15.00
CA ASP A 112 6.64 -11.63 -16.37
C ASP A 112 5.47 -12.61 -16.42
N ARG A 113 5.56 -13.72 -15.68
CA ARG A 113 4.44 -14.67 -15.52
C ARG A 113 3.23 -14.01 -14.86
N VAL A 114 3.43 -13.24 -13.79
CA VAL A 114 2.33 -12.48 -13.16
C VAL A 114 1.66 -11.57 -14.18
N LEU A 115 2.43 -10.76 -14.90
CA LEU A 115 1.88 -9.79 -15.85
C LEU A 115 1.27 -10.44 -17.09
N SER A 116 1.68 -11.65 -17.47
CA SER A 116 1.02 -12.41 -18.54
C SER A 116 -0.42 -12.84 -18.17
N LYS A 117 -0.71 -13.05 -16.88
CA LYS A 117 -2.03 -13.46 -16.38
C LYS A 117 -2.84 -12.29 -15.84
N ALA A 118 -2.18 -11.34 -15.18
CA ALA A 118 -2.76 -10.15 -14.57
C ALA A 118 -1.94 -8.91 -15.00
N PRO A 119 -2.16 -8.39 -16.23
CA PRO A 119 -1.40 -7.25 -16.77
C PRO A 119 -1.52 -5.96 -15.96
N ASP A 120 -2.60 -5.83 -15.19
CA ASP A 120 -2.90 -4.69 -14.31
C ASP A 120 -2.44 -4.90 -12.86
N HIS A 121 -1.72 -5.99 -12.57
CA HIS A 121 -1.21 -6.26 -11.23
C HIS A 121 -0.21 -5.17 -10.81
N PHE A 122 -0.65 -4.26 -9.94
CA PHE A 122 0.08 -3.05 -9.57
C PHE A 122 1.53 -3.32 -9.18
N GLU A 123 1.78 -4.20 -8.20
CA GLU A 123 3.13 -4.45 -7.70
C GLU A 123 4.09 -4.98 -8.75
N ALA A 124 3.67 -6.01 -9.51
CA ALA A 124 4.48 -6.58 -10.57
C ALA A 124 4.76 -5.55 -11.68
N ARG A 125 3.77 -4.73 -12.05
CA ARG A 125 3.90 -3.67 -13.06
C ARG A 125 4.90 -2.62 -12.61
N MET A 126 4.77 -2.14 -11.37
CA MET A 126 5.67 -1.13 -10.83
C MET A 126 7.10 -1.64 -10.71
N TRP A 127 7.27 -2.88 -10.27
CA TRP A 127 8.59 -3.49 -10.23
C TRP A 127 9.25 -3.61 -11.61
N LYS A 128 8.51 -4.04 -12.63
CA LYS A 128 9.05 -4.15 -13.99
C LYS A 128 9.38 -2.79 -14.60
N ASN A 129 8.58 -1.77 -14.32
CA ASN A 129 8.80 -0.42 -14.86
C ASN A 129 9.94 0.32 -14.14
N HIS A 130 10.21 -0.01 -12.88
CA HIS A 130 11.11 0.73 -12.01
C HIS A 130 12.01 -0.22 -11.20
N TRP A 131 12.66 -1.18 -11.88
CA TRP A 131 13.39 -2.29 -11.22
C TRP A 131 14.42 -1.85 -10.17
N GLU A 132 15.14 -0.76 -10.44
CA GLU A 132 16.22 -0.29 -9.56
C GLU A 132 15.71 0.54 -8.37
N THR A 133 14.56 1.20 -8.53
CA THR A 133 14.05 2.22 -7.60
C THR A 133 12.80 1.78 -6.85
N TRP A 134 11.98 0.90 -7.42
CA TRP A 134 10.80 0.35 -6.78
C TRP A 134 11.17 -0.69 -5.74
N TRP A 135 11.19 -0.23 -4.49
CA TRP A 135 11.44 -1.11 -3.36
C TRP A 135 10.29 -2.08 -3.14
N ASN A 136 10.67 -3.34 -2.95
CA ASN A 136 9.76 -4.42 -2.61
C ASN A 136 9.44 -4.41 -1.12
N ALA A 137 8.48 -5.25 -0.71
CA ALA A 137 8.01 -5.28 0.67
C ALA A 137 9.15 -5.49 1.69
N VAL A 138 10.19 -6.27 1.36
CA VAL A 138 11.34 -6.58 2.24
C VAL A 138 12.06 -5.32 2.72
N ARG A 139 12.04 -4.23 1.95
CA ARG A 139 12.73 -2.98 2.27
C ARG A 139 11.91 -2.01 3.14
N PHE A 140 10.76 -2.44 3.63
CA PHE A 140 9.90 -1.64 4.52
C PHE A 140 9.76 -2.28 5.90
N PRO A 141 9.56 -1.47 6.96
CA PRO A 141 9.43 -1.98 8.32
C PRO A 141 8.33 -3.04 8.41
N GLY A 142 8.65 -4.20 9.01
CA GLY A 142 7.63 -5.18 9.36
C GLY A 142 6.66 -4.58 10.36
N TRP A 143 5.36 -4.69 10.09
CA TRP A 143 4.32 -4.11 10.93
C TRP A 143 3.14 -5.07 11.13
N SER A 144 2.56 -5.02 12.32
CA SER A 144 1.37 -5.78 12.69
C SER A 144 0.63 -5.08 13.82
N GLU A 145 -0.62 -5.47 14.10
CA GLU A 145 -1.44 -4.88 15.17
C GLU A 145 -0.90 -5.17 16.59
N GLN A 146 0.07 -6.08 16.72
CA GLN A 146 0.71 -6.43 17.98
C GLN A 146 1.88 -5.48 18.34
N GLN A 147 2.32 -4.62 17.41
CA GLN A 147 3.41 -3.69 17.67
C GLN A 147 2.99 -2.62 18.68
N THR A 148 3.81 -2.44 19.72
CA THR A 148 3.60 -1.47 20.81
C THR A 148 4.58 -0.29 20.77
N THR A 149 5.55 -0.33 19.87
CA THR A 149 6.58 0.70 19.68
C THR A 149 6.74 0.97 18.19
N LEU A 150 7.01 2.23 17.82
CA LEU A 150 7.31 2.55 16.43
C LEU A 150 8.66 1.96 16.00
N HIS A 151 8.72 1.49 14.76
CA HIS A 151 10.00 1.18 14.15
C HIS A 151 10.83 2.48 13.96
N PRO A 152 12.17 2.48 14.15
CA PRO A 152 12.98 3.70 14.06
C PRO A 152 12.84 4.48 12.74
N VAL A 153 12.68 3.76 11.61
CA VAL A 153 12.36 4.39 10.31
C VAL A 153 11.03 5.13 10.34
N MET A 154 9.99 4.54 10.92
CA MET A 154 8.66 5.17 11.02
C MET A 154 8.70 6.39 11.91
N GLU A 155 9.43 6.30 13.02
CA GLU A 155 9.66 7.42 13.94
C GLU A 155 10.44 8.56 13.27
N GLY A 156 11.48 8.22 12.47
CA GLY A 156 12.24 9.19 11.69
C GLY A 156 11.37 9.94 10.67
N TYR A 157 10.50 9.22 9.94
CA TYR A 157 9.53 9.85 9.04
C TYR A 157 8.50 10.70 9.78
N LEU A 158 8.04 10.26 10.96
CA LEU A 158 7.13 11.06 11.78
C LEU A 158 7.78 12.39 12.21
N ARG A 159 9.06 12.39 12.60
CA ARG A 159 9.82 13.62 12.90
C ARG A 159 9.91 14.57 11.69
N GLN A 160 9.90 14.03 10.47
CA GLN A 160 9.86 14.79 9.22
C GLN A 160 8.43 15.21 8.82
N LYS A 161 7.43 15.01 9.70
CA LYS A 161 6.00 15.26 9.45
C LYS A 161 5.41 14.40 8.32
N ARG A 162 6.01 13.26 8.00
CA ARG A 162 5.48 12.26 7.07
C ARG A 162 4.65 11.25 7.84
N ILE A 163 3.36 11.56 7.99
CA ILE A 163 2.42 10.74 8.76
C ILE A 163 1.86 9.55 7.97
N THR A 164 1.77 9.64 6.64
CA THR A 164 1.45 8.49 5.78
C THR A 164 2.74 7.87 5.26
N GLN A 165 2.88 6.57 5.46
CA GLN A 165 4.10 5.83 5.15
C GLN A 165 3.76 4.43 4.61
N ILE A 166 4.73 3.76 4.00
CA ILE A 166 4.67 2.33 3.70
C ILE A 166 5.29 1.50 4.82
N VAL A 167 4.62 0.40 5.15
CA VAL A 167 5.12 -0.71 5.97
C VAL A 167 4.95 -2.04 5.22
N ARG A 168 5.59 -3.10 5.72
CA ARG A 168 5.37 -4.47 5.28
C ARG A 168 4.39 -5.17 6.23
N ASP A 169 3.28 -5.66 5.67
CA ASP A 169 2.33 -6.54 6.35
C ASP A 169 2.55 -7.97 5.83
N GLY A 170 3.27 -8.79 6.58
CA GLY A 170 3.70 -10.11 6.13
C GLY A 170 4.63 -10.04 4.90
N MET A 171 4.10 -10.37 3.72
CA MET A 171 4.83 -10.41 2.44
C MET A 171 4.36 -9.36 1.42
N GLN A 172 3.54 -8.39 1.83
CA GLN A 172 3.06 -7.31 0.97
C GLN A 172 3.29 -5.92 1.59
N LYS A 173 3.23 -4.89 0.75
CA LYS A 173 3.22 -3.50 1.21
C LYS A 173 1.83 -3.10 1.69
N ALA A 174 1.76 -2.28 2.74
CA ALA A 174 0.53 -1.65 3.18
C ALA A 174 0.81 -0.21 3.59
N LEU A 175 -0.21 0.65 3.55
CA LEU A 175 -0.12 1.99 4.12
C LEU A 175 -0.24 1.91 5.64
N VAL A 176 0.50 2.80 6.31
CA VAL A 176 0.29 3.15 7.70
C VAL A 176 0.10 4.65 7.81
N ILE A 177 -0.84 5.08 8.64
CA ILE A 177 -1.04 6.47 9.02
C ILE A 177 -0.70 6.59 10.50
N VAL A 178 0.41 7.26 10.79
CA VAL A 178 0.96 7.46 12.14
C VAL A 178 0.64 8.87 12.60
N LEU A 179 -0.22 8.97 13.61
CA LEU A 179 -0.64 10.25 14.18
C LEU A 179 -0.08 10.45 15.58
N PRO A 180 0.61 11.56 15.85
CA PRO A 180 0.96 11.94 17.21
C PRO A 180 -0.30 12.45 17.92
N VAL A 181 -0.60 11.88 19.09
CA VAL A 181 -1.72 12.30 19.93
C VAL A 181 -1.26 12.75 21.30
N GLN A 182 -2.00 13.70 21.87
CA GLN A 182 -1.83 14.16 23.24
C GLN A 182 -3.10 13.83 24.03
N GLY A 183 -2.97 13.59 25.33
CA GLY A 183 -4.10 13.32 26.22
C GLY A 183 -4.10 11.92 26.82
N PRO A 184 -5.22 11.50 27.43
CA PRO A 184 -5.35 10.18 28.04
C PRO A 184 -5.35 9.06 26.98
N PRO A 185 -5.08 7.80 27.37
CA PRO A 185 -5.21 6.66 26.48
C PRO A 185 -6.63 6.55 25.91
N LEU A 186 -6.74 6.21 24.63
CA LEU A 186 -8.03 5.95 24.00
C LEU A 186 -8.76 4.80 24.69
N HIS A 187 -10.09 4.87 24.66
CA HIS A 187 -10.93 3.76 25.05
C HIS A 187 -10.61 2.50 24.20
N PRO A 188 -10.60 1.29 24.77
CA PRO A 188 -10.27 0.06 24.02
C PRO A 188 -11.21 -0.25 22.83
N GLN A 189 -12.42 0.32 22.86
CA GLN A 189 -13.43 0.20 21.79
C GLN A 189 -13.44 1.40 20.84
N ALA A 190 -12.45 2.29 20.92
CA ALA A 190 -12.33 3.40 20.00
C ALA A 190 -12.24 2.87 18.55
N GLN A 191 -12.92 3.56 17.64
CA GLN A 191 -12.87 3.26 16.21
C GLN A 191 -12.16 4.38 15.49
N LEU A 192 -11.36 4.03 14.49
CA LEU A 192 -10.75 5.00 13.58
C LEU A 192 -11.29 4.74 12.17
N LYS A 193 -11.83 5.79 11.56
CA LYS A 193 -12.31 5.80 10.18
C LYS A 193 -11.50 6.81 9.38
N ALA A 194 -11.37 6.60 8.07
CA ALA A 194 -10.80 7.61 7.19
C ALA A 194 -11.59 7.79 5.90
N GLU A 195 -11.65 9.01 5.43
CA GLU A 195 -12.30 9.38 4.18
C GLU A 195 -11.36 10.23 3.31
N TRP A 196 -11.30 9.93 2.01
CA TRP A 196 -10.28 10.45 1.10
C TRP A 196 -10.91 11.35 0.04
N VAL A 197 -10.35 12.52 -0.23
CA VAL A 197 -10.89 13.52 -1.14
C VAL A 197 -9.79 14.02 -2.06
N LEU A 198 -9.95 13.83 -3.37
CA LEU A 198 -9.12 14.51 -4.35
C LEU A 198 -9.56 15.98 -4.44
N SER A 199 -8.66 16.88 -4.09
CA SER A 199 -8.87 18.33 -4.18
C SER A 199 -8.09 18.90 -5.35
N LYS A 200 -8.82 19.38 -6.36
CA LYS A 200 -8.26 20.10 -7.51
C LYS A 200 -8.08 21.57 -7.14
N THR A 201 -6.91 21.92 -6.62
CA THR A 201 -6.61 23.31 -6.28
C THR A 201 -6.10 24.05 -7.52
N PRO A 202 -6.17 25.40 -7.54
CA PRO A 202 -5.53 26.20 -8.60
C PRO A 202 -4.01 26.02 -8.70
N LEU A 203 -3.39 25.38 -7.70
CA LEU A 203 -1.95 25.18 -7.58
C LEU A 203 -1.52 23.73 -7.86
N GLY A 204 -2.46 22.90 -8.32
CA GLY A 204 -2.28 21.47 -8.57
C GLY A 204 -3.14 20.59 -7.64
N PRO A 205 -3.27 19.29 -7.95
CA PRO A 205 -4.06 18.36 -7.17
C PRO A 205 -3.35 17.94 -5.88
N LEU A 206 -4.13 17.79 -4.81
CA LEU A 206 -3.71 17.10 -3.60
C LEU A 206 -4.81 16.12 -3.16
N VAL A 207 -4.45 15.11 -2.38
CA VAL A 207 -5.47 14.27 -1.74
C VAL A 207 -5.56 14.67 -0.27
N ALA A 208 -6.68 15.28 0.11
CA ALA A 208 -7.03 15.47 1.51
C ALA A 208 -7.58 14.14 2.04
N TYR A 209 -7.24 13.80 3.28
CA TYR A 209 -7.88 12.69 3.96
C TYR A 209 -8.20 13.06 5.39
N TYR A 210 -9.39 12.67 5.78
CA TYR A 210 -9.96 12.97 7.08
C TYR A 210 -9.95 11.71 7.90
N MET A 211 -9.48 11.80 9.14
CA MET A 211 -9.60 10.72 10.10
C MET A 211 -10.60 11.09 11.17
N GLN A 212 -11.46 10.14 11.52
CA GLN A 212 -12.42 10.29 12.60
C GLN A 212 -12.13 9.24 13.67
N ILE A 213 -11.87 9.71 14.88
CA ILE A 213 -11.72 8.88 16.08
C ILE A 213 -13.05 8.94 16.83
N ASN A 214 -13.70 7.79 16.96
CA ASN A 214 -14.97 7.64 17.66
C ASN A 214 -14.73 6.89 18.98
N GLU A 215 -14.88 7.58 20.11
CA GLU A 215 -14.83 6.96 21.44
C GLU A 215 -16.24 6.82 22.02
N PRO A 216 -16.57 5.70 22.70
CA PRO A 216 -17.89 5.53 23.29
C PRO A 216 -18.25 6.65 24.27
N GLY A 217 -19.39 7.30 24.02
CA GLY A 217 -19.91 8.38 24.87
C GLY A 217 -19.22 9.73 24.70
N GLN A 218 -18.37 9.90 23.69
CA GLN A 218 -17.75 11.18 23.35
C GLN A 218 -18.13 11.62 21.94
N GLU A 219 -18.07 12.94 21.70
CA GLU A 219 -18.18 13.50 20.36
C GLU A 219 -17.01 13.03 19.48
N PRO A 220 -17.24 12.69 18.20
CA PRO A 220 -16.16 12.28 17.31
C PRO A 220 -15.08 13.34 17.13
N ASN A 221 -13.82 12.95 17.32
CA ASN A 221 -12.68 13.81 17.02
C ASN A 221 -12.29 13.64 15.54
N LYS A 222 -12.23 14.74 14.78
CA LYS A 222 -11.85 14.74 13.37
C LYS A 222 -10.48 15.38 13.19
N MET A 223 -9.65 14.77 12.37
CA MET A 223 -8.34 15.27 11.96
C MET A 223 -8.28 15.35 10.44
N GLU A 224 -7.64 16.40 9.93
CA GLU A 224 -7.39 16.58 8.50
C GLU A 224 -5.90 16.44 8.21
N ALA A 225 -5.59 15.78 7.10
CA ALA A 225 -4.24 15.59 6.61
C ALA A 225 -4.22 15.55 5.08
N PHE A 226 -3.02 15.63 4.51
CA PHE A 226 -2.84 15.77 3.07
C PHE A 226 -1.75 14.84 2.54
N LEU A 227 -2.00 14.24 1.39
CA LEU A 227 -1.00 13.60 0.55
C LEU A 227 -0.65 14.55 -0.60
N SER A 228 0.64 14.80 -0.74
CA SER A 228 1.19 15.55 -1.86
C SER A 228 1.19 14.69 -3.14
N ILE A 229 0.52 15.16 -4.18
CA ILE A 229 0.56 14.51 -5.51
C ILE A 229 1.59 15.24 -6.36
N PHE A 230 2.86 14.98 -6.09
CA PHE A 230 3.98 15.48 -6.88
C PHE A 230 4.22 14.61 -8.12
N GLU A 231 4.94 15.15 -9.10
CA GLU A 231 5.47 14.35 -10.19
C GLU A 231 6.40 13.27 -9.58
N PRO A 232 6.13 11.99 -9.84
CA PRO A 232 6.82 10.91 -9.16
C PRO A 232 8.28 10.76 -9.63
N LYS A 233 9.18 10.45 -8.71
CA LYS A 233 10.59 10.08 -8.94
C LYS A 233 10.85 8.60 -8.67
N ASP A 234 9.82 7.77 -8.88
CA ASP A 234 9.86 6.31 -8.80
C ASP A 234 10.05 5.72 -7.39
N SER A 235 9.55 6.40 -6.36
CA SER A 235 9.58 5.91 -4.97
C SER A 235 8.19 5.52 -4.46
N PRO A 236 7.99 4.31 -3.89
CA PRO A 236 6.70 3.91 -3.31
C PRO A 236 6.17 4.84 -2.20
N GLN A 237 7.03 5.67 -1.61
CA GLN A 237 6.68 6.61 -0.54
C GLN A 237 6.09 7.93 -1.05
N GLU A 238 6.03 8.16 -2.37
CA GLU A 238 5.45 9.38 -2.94
C GLU A 238 3.93 9.31 -2.98
N GLY A 239 3.24 10.43 -2.74
CA GLY A 239 1.77 10.44 -2.58
C GLY A 239 1.00 9.86 -3.77
N PHE A 240 1.48 10.04 -5.00
CA PHE A 240 0.90 9.42 -6.18
C PHE A 240 0.92 7.87 -6.10
N TYR A 241 2.03 7.30 -5.66
CA TYR A 241 2.18 5.85 -5.49
C TYR A 241 1.56 5.32 -4.21
N LEU A 242 1.52 6.11 -3.13
CA LEU A 242 0.77 5.77 -1.91
C LEU A 242 -0.72 5.59 -2.22
N MET A 243 -1.31 6.44 -3.08
CA MET A 243 -2.70 6.29 -3.48
C MET A 243 -2.94 5.03 -4.32
N GLN A 244 -2.05 4.73 -5.27
CA GLN A 244 -2.13 3.48 -6.04
C GLN A 244 -1.96 2.24 -5.15
N GLN A 245 -1.04 2.28 -4.19
CA GLN A 245 -0.87 1.22 -3.21
C GLN A 245 -2.14 1.03 -2.38
N LEU A 246 -2.78 2.10 -1.90
CA LEU A 246 -4.04 2.00 -1.15
C LEU A 246 -5.19 1.43 -2.00
N ALA A 247 -5.23 1.72 -3.30
CA ALA A 247 -6.20 1.10 -4.20
C ALA A 247 -5.95 -0.40 -4.40
N PHE A 248 -4.67 -0.80 -4.41
CA PHE A 248 -4.23 -2.19 -4.60
C PHE A 248 -4.38 -3.05 -3.34
N THR A 249 -3.96 -2.53 -2.18
CA THR A 249 -4.18 -3.08 -0.83
C THR A 249 -5.21 -2.22 -0.11
N PRO A 250 -6.51 -2.57 -0.17
CA PRO A 250 -7.63 -1.72 0.25
C PRO A 250 -7.84 -1.72 1.77
N TYR A 251 -6.75 -1.52 2.50
CA TYR A 251 -6.71 -1.34 3.94
C TYR A 251 -5.44 -0.56 4.30
N TYR A 252 -5.42 0.00 5.51
CA TYR A 252 -4.24 0.65 6.07
C TYR A 252 -4.17 0.40 7.57
N PHE A 253 -3.02 0.64 8.19
CA PHE A 253 -2.89 0.67 9.64
C PHE A 253 -3.15 2.09 10.15
N GLY A 254 -4.14 2.26 11.03
CA GLY A 254 -4.31 3.47 11.82
C GLY A 254 -3.49 3.34 13.11
N VAL A 255 -2.50 4.20 13.28
CA VAL A 255 -1.57 4.16 14.40
C VAL A 255 -1.59 5.50 15.12
N LEU A 256 -1.91 5.48 16.41
CA LEU A 256 -1.77 6.65 17.28
C LEU A 256 -0.60 6.44 18.21
N VAL A 257 0.23 7.47 18.32
CA VAL A 257 1.45 7.43 19.11
C VAL A 257 1.48 8.56 20.12
N GLN A 258 1.92 8.23 21.31
CA GLN A 258 2.14 9.18 22.40
C GLN A 258 3.61 9.08 22.80
N ASN A 259 4.37 10.15 22.51
CA ASN A 259 5.82 10.14 22.52
C ASN A 259 6.38 9.09 21.53
N ASP A 260 6.89 7.97 22.04
CA ASP A 260 7.44 6.83 21.31
C ASP A 260 6.56 5.57 21.41
N ARG A 261 5.53 5.59 22.25
CA ARG A 261 4.65 4.46 22.52
C ARG A 261 3.46 4.45 21.58
N VAL A 262 3.19 3.28 21.00
CA VAL A 262 1.97 3.04 20.23
C VAL A 262 0.83 2.79 21.21
N VAL A 263 -0.17 3.67 21.18
CA VAL A 263 -1.35 3.61 22.08
C VAL A 263 -2.60 3.09 21.37
N PHE A 264 -2.61 3.13 20.04
CA PHE A 264 -3.63 2.52 19.19
C PHE A 264 -2.97 1.99 17.93
N ASN A 265 -3.29 0.77 17.52
CA ASN A 265 -2.76 0.13 16.32
C ASN A 265 -3.78 -0.86 15.79
N ARG A 266 -4.44 -0.49 14.69
CA ARG A 266 -5.47 -1.32 14.08
C ARG A 266 -5.35 -1.32 12.57
N ARG A 267 -5.60 -2.48 11.98
CA ARG A 267 -5.82 -2.62 10.55
C ARG A 267 -7.26 -2.17 10.24
N ILE A 268 -7.40 -1.23 9.32
CA ILE A 268 -8.67 -0.62 8.93
C ILE A 268 -8.90 -0.97 7.47
N VAL A 269 -9.88 -1.84 7.23
CA VAL A 269 -10.29 -2.26 5.89
C VAL A 269 -11.22 -1.20 5.32
N LEU A 270 -10.97 -0.78 4.08
CA LEU A 270 -11.83 0.18 3.40
C LEU A 270 -13.17 -0.48 3.09
N GLY A 271 -14.26 0.20 3.46
CA GLY A 271 -15.58 -0.21 3.02
C GLY A 271 -15.77 -0.03 1.50
N PRO A 272 -16.78 -0.67 0.89
CA PRO A 272 -16.97 -0.65 -0.57
C PRO A 272 -17.05 0.75 -1.17
N ARG A 273 -17.68 1.71 -0.49
CA ARG A 273 -17.82 3.09 -0.99
C ARG A 273 -16.47 3.79 -0.97
N THR A 274 -15.75 3.72 0.14
CA THR A 274 -14.41 4.34 0.26
C THR A 274 -13.43 3.68 -0.70
N GLN A 275 -13.48 2.36 -0.90
CA GLN A 275 -12.63 1.66 -1.87
C GLN A 275 -12.91 2.12 -3.31
N GLN A 276 -14.18 2.24 -3.70
CA GLN A 276 -14.56 2.75 -5.02
C GLN A 276 -14.04 4.19 -5.22
N LYS A 277 -14.17 5.04 -4.20
CA LYS A 277 -13.69 6.42 -4.23
C LYS A 277 -12.17 6.49 -4.39
N VAL A 278 -11.41 5.71 -3.62
CA VAL A 278 -9.95 5.63 -3.75
C VAL A 278 -9.54 5.21 -5.16
N ARG A 279 -10.21 4.20 -5.75
CA ARG A 279 -9.95 3.79 -7.15
C ARG A 279 -10.26 4.90 -8.15
N ALA A 280 -11.34 5.66 -7.95
CA ALA A 280 -11.69 6.79 -8.80
C ALA A 280 -10.64 7.90 -8.73
N ILE A 281 -10.14 8.22 -7.53
CA ILE A 281 -9.04 9.17 -7.34
C ILE A 281 -7.80 8.72 -8.11
N VAL A 282 -7.40 7.44 -7.97
CA VAL A 282 -6.24 6.90 -8.68
C VAL A 282 -6.41 6.99 -10.20
N ALA A 283 -7.56 6.55 -10.73
CA ALA A 283 -7.83 6.61 -12.16
C ALA A 283 -7.77 8.05 -12.70
N GLU A 284 -8.26 9.02 -11.93
CA GLU A 284 -8.21 10.43 -12.31
C GLU A 284 -6.78 10.99 -12.31
N LEU A 285 -5.98 10.65 -11.30
CA LEU A 285 -4.57 11.05 -11.23
C LEU A 285 -3.76 10.42 -12.38
N GLU A 286 -4.00 9.14 -12.71
CA GLU A 286 -3.33 8.46 -13.83
C GLU A 286 -3.74 9.05 -15.19
N ALA A 287 -5.01 9.42 -15.36
CA ALA A 287 -5.53 9.97 -16.61
C ALA A 287 -5.07 11.41 -16.86
N THR A 288 -5.06 12.25 -15.83
CA THR A 288 -4.68 13.66 -15.96
C THR A 288 -3.18 13.86 -15.97
N LYS A 289 -2.44 13.06 -15.19
CA LYS A 289 -1.02 13.29 -14.88
C LYS A 289 -0.74 14.74 -14.47
N ASP A 290 -1.72 15.34 -13.78
CA ASP A 290 -1.59 16.66 -13.20
C ASP A 290 -0.91 16.52 -11.83
N PHE A 291 0.05 17.38 -11.54
CA PHE A 291 0.91 17.28 -10.37
C PHE A 291 1.06 18.63 -9.70
N THR A 292 1.03 18.63 -8.37
CA THR A 292 1.34 19.81 -7.58
C THR A 292 2.85 20.09 -7.62
N PRO A 293 3.31 21.30 -7.95
CA PRO A 293 4.72 21.66 -7.80
C PRO A 293 5.15 21.57 -6.32
N GLN A 294 6.35 21.07 -6.04
CA GLN A 294 6.82 20.85 -4.66
C GLN A 294 6.72 22.09 -3.76
N GLY A 295 7.05 23.27 -4.29
CA GLY A 295 6.98 24.55 -3.55
C GLY A 295 5.55 25.07 -3.32
N SER A 296 4.55 24.51 -4.00
CA SER A 296 3.16 24.98 -3.96
C SER A 296 2.27 24.18 -3.00
N PHE A 297 2.75 23.05 -2.48
CA PHE A 297 1.95 22.14 -1.66
C PHE A 297 1.27 22.81 -0.46
N GLN A 298 2.01 23.61 0.31
CA GLN A 298 1.46 24.27 1.49
C GLN A 298 0.35 25.27 1.12
N GLN A 299 0.51 25.98 -0.01
CA GLN A 299 -0.49 26.92 -0.47
C GLN A 299 -1.73 26.19 -1.03
N ALA A 300 -1.54 25.06 -1.72
CA ALA A 300 -2.62 24.20 -2.17
C ALA A 300 -3.43 23.64 -0.98
N ALA A 301 -2.76 23.17 0.08
CA ALA A 301 -3.40 22.72 1.31
C ALA A 301 -4.17 23.85 2.00
N ASN A 302 -3.58 25.04 2.11
CA ASN A 302 -4.27 26.21 2.68
C ASN A 302 -5.52 26.61 1.89
N TRP A 303 -5.45 26.56 0.55
CA TRP A 303 -6.59 26.83 -0.32
C TRP A 303 -7.70 25.79 -0.12
N HIS A 304 -7.34 24.52 0.02
CA HIS A 304 -8.31 23.46 0.32
C HIS A 304 -9.03 23.74 1.65
N MET A 305 -8.28 23.99 2.71
CA MET A 305 -8.83 24.26 4.05
C MET A 305 -9.77 25.48 4.08
N SER A 306 -9.53 26.50 3.23
CA SER A 306 -10.39 27.68 3.18
C SER A 306 -11.65 27.51 2.32
N THR A 307 -11.71 26.48 1.48
CA THR A 307 -12.72 26.33 0.42
C THR A 307 -13.55 25.06 0.57
N PHE A 308 -13.01 24.05 1.23
CA PHE A 308 -13.68 22.77 1.45
C PHE A 308 -14.45 22.78 2.76
N ASP A 309 -15.68 22.29 2.69
CA ASP A 309 -16.58 22.20 3.84
C ASP A 309 -16.47 20.79 4.45
N MET A 310 -15.80 20.70 5.60
CA MET A 310 -15.56 19.44 6.31
C MET A 310 -16.85 18.77 6.80
N ASP A 311 -17.96 19.51 6.92
CA ASP A 311 -19.23 18.92 7.35
C ASP A 311 -19.87 18.05 6.26
N LYS A 312 -19.37 18.13 5.03
CA LYS A 312 -19.78 17.26 3.90
C LYS A 312 -19.05 15.93 3.86
N VAL A 313 -18.10 15.69 4.77
CA VAL A 313 -17.34 14.43 4.81
C VAL A 313 -18.17 13.36 5.49
N GLU A 314 -18.56 12.36 4.71
CA GLU A 314 -19.23 11.15 5.22
C GLU A 314 -18.22 10.02 5.41
N PHE A 315 -18.11 9.53 6.65
CA PHE A 315 -17.26 8.40 6.98
C PHE A 315 -18.02 7.09 6.80
N GLU A 316 -17.38 6.09 6.21
CA GLU A 316 -17.88 4.70 6.18
C GLU A 316 -17.44 3.95 7.45
#